data_AF-A0A0R2VPN4-F1
#
_entry.id   AF-A0A0R2VPN4-F1
#
_cell.length_a   1.000
_cell.length_b   1.000
_cell.length_c   1.000
_cell.angle_alpha   90.00
_cell.angle_beta   90.00
_cell.angle_gamma   90.00
#
_symmetry.space_group_name_H-M   'P 1'
#
loop_
_entity.id
_entity.type
_entity.pdbx_description
1 polymer ?
#
loop_
_entity_poly.entity_id
_entity_poly.type
_entity_poly.pdbx_seq_one_letter_code
_entity_poly.pdbx_strand_id
1 'polypeptide(L)'
;MPFKLVTYCGAFIFITAVVFISGCKKDNVDVGVQWDTSPYALSYGDLPQPLIPDDNALTNAGVQLGRMLFYEKRLSGNGTMSCASCHQQAFAFTDTSKFSIGIDGLPGKRQAMVAFNTLWHSNEFFWDGRAHLLREQSLMPIQDPLEMHETLDNVVAKLSVDQDYIDQFIRAFGSDAITPERIALALEQFMHSIVSYNSKYDQFLAGQAELTLSEERGRELFFTEYNPFFPELSGADCGHCHSGSNFENDRYMNNGLDTDGSMLDIGREAVTGNPGDRGKFKVTTLRNIEHTYPYM
;
A
#
# COMPACT_ATOMS: atom_id res chain seq x y z
N MET A 1 -105.39 -35.39 5.04
CA MET A 1 -105.46 -34.50 6.22
C MET A 1 -104.04 -34.27 6.71
N PRO A 2 -103.68 -33.02 7.05
CA PRO A 2 -102.34 -32.47 6.87
C PRO A 2 -101.54 -32.47 8.18
N PHE A 3 -100.20 -32.39 8.13
CA PHE A 3 -99.45 -31.48 9.00
C PHE A 3 -98.06 -31.21 8.42
N LYS A 4 -97.74 -29.91 8.39
CA LYS A 4 -96.58 -29.26 7.78
C LYS A 4 -95.34 -29.42 8.68
N LEU A 5 -94.15 -29.53 8.08
CA LEU A 5 -92.92 -29.02 8.68
C LEU A 5 -92.30 -28.01 7.72
N VAL A 6 -92.16 -26.77 8.18
CA VAL A 6 -91.48 -25.66 7.51
C VAL A 6 -90.08 -25.59 8.11
N THR A 7 -89.05 -25.76 7.28
CA THR A 7 -87.65 -25.64 7.69
C THR A 7 -87.17 -24.22 7.38
N TYR A 8 -86.81 -23.46 8.42
CA TYR A 8 -86.09 -22.19 8.28
C TYR A 8 -84.58 -22.49 8.28
N CYS A 9 -83.88 -22.17 7.19
CA CYS A 9 -82.43 -22.17 7.13
C CYS A 9 -81.96 -20.71 7.09
N GLY A 10 -81.44 -20.21 8.21
CA GLY A 10 -80.92 -18.84 8.32
C GLY A 10 -79.59 -18.71 7.59
N ALA A 11 -79.49 -17.71 6.72
CA ALA A 11 -78.27 -17.36 6.01
C ALA A 11 -77.29 -16.63 6.94
N PHE A 12 -76.09 -17.20 7.12
CA PHE A 12 -74.96 -16.54 7.77
C PHE A 12 -74.31 -15.56 6.79
N ILE A 13 -74.34 -14.26 7.10
CA ILE A 13 -73.64 -13.22 6.36
C ILE A 13 -72.21 -13.09 6.93
N PHE A 14 -71.20 -13.52 6.16
CA PHE A 14 -69.79 -13.26 6.46
C PHE A 14 -69.40 -11.87 5.93
N ILE A 15 -69.17 -10.92 6.82
CA ILE A 15 -68.59 -9.62 6.49
C ILE A 15 -67.06 -9.79 6.41
N THR A 16 -66.49 -9.72 5.22
CA THR A 16 -65.04 -9.71 4.99
C THR A 16 -64.52 -8.28 5.15
N ALA A 17 -63.79 -8.02 6.24
CA ALA A 17 -63.09 -6.74 6.44
C ALA A 17 -61.83 -6.71 5.57
N VAL A 18 -61.83 -5.85 4.54
CA VAL A 18 -60.64 -5.57 3.73
C VAL A 18 -59.75 -4.60 4.50
N VAL A 19 -58.66 -5.12 5.06
CA VAL A 19 -57.59 -4.32 5.68
C VAL A 19 -56.70 -3.77 4.56
N PHE A 20 -56.81 -2.48 4.27
CA PHE A 20 -55.86 -1.78 3.41
C PHE A 20 -54.54 -1.61 4.17
N ILE A 21 -53.55 -2.44 3.85
CA ILE A 21 -52.16 -2.25 4.28
C ILE A 21 -51.59 -1.12 3.41
N SER A 22 -51.61 0.10 3.91
CA SER A 22 -50.88 1.21 3.32
C SER A 22 -49.39 1.01 3.61
N GLY A 23 -48.63 0.54 2.62
CA GLY A 23 -47.19 0.37 2.71
C GLY A 23 -46.51 1.73 2.69
N CYS A 24 -45.84 2.11 3.79
CA CYS A 24 -44.88 3.20 3.79
C CYS A 24 -43.74 2.84 2.83
N LYS A 25 -43.74 3.43 1.62
CA LYS A 25 -42.50 3.53 0.85
C LYS A 25 -41.56 4.41 1.66
N LYS A 26 -40.48 3.81 2.14
CA LYS A 26 -39.33 4.57 2.63
C LYS A 26 -38.73 5.23 1.40
N ASP A 27 -39.07 6.50 1.19
CA ASP A 27 -38.40 7.33 0.21
C ASP A 27 -36.93 7.41 0.65
N ASN A 28 -36.08 6.58 0.05
CA ASN A 28 -34.64 6.78 0.11
C ASN A 28 -34.39 8.09 -0.62
N VAL A 29 -34.25 9.17 0.16
CA VAL A 29 -33.65 10.40 -0.35
C VAL A 29 -32.24 10.01 -0.79
N ASP A 30 -32.00 10.05 -2.09
CA ASP A 30 -30.66 9.94 -2.66
C ASP A 30 -29.89 11.20 -2.25
N VAL A 31 -29.30 11.14 -1.05
CA VAL A 31 -28.26 12.06 -0.61
C VAL A 31 -27.05 11.65 -1.43
N GLY A 32 -26.95 12.20 -2.64
CA GLY A 32 -25.92 11.85 -3.62
C GLY A 32 -24.50 11.92 -3.03
N VAL A 33 -23.51 11.48 -3.79
CA VAL A 33 -22.12 11.36 -3.34
C VAL A 33 -21.59 12.66 -2.74
N GLN A 34 -21.10 12.61 -1.50
CA GLN A 34 -20.57 13.76 -0.78
C GLN A 34 -19.05 13.65 -0.62
N TRP A 35 -18.38 14.81 -0.60
CA TRP A 35 -16.96 14.91 -0.26
C TRP A 35 -16.75 14.58 1.22
N ASP A 36 -15.88 13.60 1.50
CA ASP A 36 -15.57 13.14 2.85
C ASP A 36 -14.11 13.51 3.21
N THR A 37 -13.98 14.47 4.11
CA THR A 37 -12.71 14.96 4.64
C THR A 37 -12.35 14.35 5.98
N SER A 38 -13.08 13.32 6.42
CA SER A 38 -12.83 12.65 7.70
C SER A 38 -11.39 12.16 7.76
N PRO A 39 -10.61 12.54 8.79
CA PRO A 39 -9.21 12.16 8.88
C PRO A 39 -9.09 10.64 9.04
N TYR A 40 -8.07 10.07 8.38
CA TYR A 40 -7.70 8.68 8.58
C TYR A 40 -6.91 8.55 9.89
N ALA A 41 -7.38 7.69 10.79
CA ALA A 41 -6.71 7.42 12.06
C ALA A 41 -5.53 6.45 11.84
N LEU A 42 -4.35 6.99 11.55
CA LEU A 42 -3.13 6.20 11.37
C LEU A 42 -2.68 5.57 12.69
N SER A 43 -2.50 4.25 12.70
CA SER A 43 -1.91 3.54 13.84
C SER A 43 -0.47 3.17 13.53
N TYR A 44 0.45 3.61 14.38
CA TYR A 44 1.90 3.42 14.18
C TYR A 44 2.65 3.01 15.46
N GLY A 45 1.94 2.73 16.56
CA GLY A 45 2.54 2.30 17.83
C GLY A 45 3.57 3.30 18.34
N ASP A 46 4.75 2.81 18.71
CA ASP A 46 5.86 3.62 19.22
C ASP A 46 6.82 4.12 18.12
N LEU A 47 6.44 4.01 16.84
CA LEU A 47 7.21 4.66 15.77
C LEU A 47 7.20 6.19 15.95
N PRO A 48 8.26 6.90 15.53
CA PRO A 48 8.31 8.36 15.58
C PRO A 48 7.10 8.98 14.87
N GLN A 49 6.65 10.14 15.32
CA GLN A 49 5.59 10.89 14.63
C GLN A 49 5.97 11.05 13.14
N PRO A 50 5.17 10.51 12.20
CA PRO A 50 5.50 10.57 10.79
C PRO A 50 5.33 11.98 10.23
N LEU A 51 6.06 12.29 9.16
CA LEU A 51 5.87 13.50 8.38
C LEU A 51 4.82 13.25 7.28
N ILE A 52 3.57 13.62 7.55
CA ILE A 52 2.51 13.56 6.55
C ILE A 52 2.58 14.85 5.70
N PRO A 53 2.58 14.77 4.36
CA PRO A 53 2.57 15.95 3.51
C PRO A 53 1.34 16.84 3.76
N ASP A 54 1.56 18.15 3.97
CA ASP A 54 0.48 19.12 4.21
C ASP A 54 -0.51 19.22 3.03
N ASP A 55 -0.02 18.94 1.81
CA ASP A 55 -0.80 19.01 0.57
C ASP A 55 -1.57 17.72 0.25
N ASN A 56 -1.36 16.64 1.02
CA ASN A 56 -2.03 15.35 0.83
C ASN A 56 -2.26 14.62 2.16
N ALA A 57 -2.95 15.29 3.09
CA ALA A 57 -3.34 14.70 4.36
C ALA A 57 -4.17 13.42 4.17
N LEU A 58 -3.96 12.43 5.04
CA LEU A 58 -4.68 11.15 4.98
C LEU A 58 -6.16 11.32 5.37
N THR A 59 -7.08 11.00 4.47
CA THR A 59 -8.52 10.91 4.74
C THR A 59 -9.02 9.49 4.56
N ASN A 60 -10.13 9.14 5.23
CA ASN A 60 -10.74 7.81 5.06
C ASN A 60 -11.10 7.55 3.59
N ALA A 61 -11.66 8.55 2.89
CA ALA A 61 -12.02 8.43 1.49
C ALA A 61 -10.80 8.37 0.56
N GLY A 62 -9.75 9.16 0.82
CA GLY A 62 -8.53 9.14 0.01
C GLY A 62 -7.75 7.83 0.15
N VAL A 63 -7.59 7.32 1.37
CA VAL A 63 -7.00 5.99 1.63
C VAL A 63 -7.82 4.88 0.99
N GLN A 64 -9.16 4.95 1.06
CA GLN A 64 -10.03 3.95 0.44
C GLN A 64 -9.94 3.98 -1.09
N LEU A 65 -9.97 5.15 -1.73
CA LEU A 65 -9.77 5.28 -3.17
C LEU A 65 -8.38 4.78 -3.58
N GLY A 66 -7.33 5.16 -2.84
CA GLY A 66 -5.98 4.67 -3.06
C GLY A 66 -5.88 3.15 -2.99
N ARG A 67 -6.55 2.55 -2.02
CA ARG A 67 -6.64 1.09 -1.91
C ARG A 67 -7.34 0.49 -3.12
N MET A 68 -8.45 1.06 -3.59
CA MET A 68 -9.12 0.58 -4.81
C MET A 68 -8.17 0.61 -6.00
N LEU A 69 -7.47 1.73 -6.22
CA LEU A 69 -6.51 1.90 -7.30
C LEU A 69 -5.32 0.93 -7.20
N PHE A 70 -4.79 0.69 -6.00
CA PHE A 70 -3.66 -0.23 -5.79
C PHE A 70 -3.96 -1.67 -6.25
N TYR A 71 -5.22 -2.08 -6.18
CA TYR A 71 -5.70 -3.39 -6.63
C TYR A 71 -6.38 -3.36 -8.01
N GLU A 72 -6.45 -2.20 -8.67
CA GLU A 72 -7.13 -2.01 -9.95
C GLU A 72 -6.27 -2.50 -11.12
N LYS A 73 -6.78 -3.48 -11.86
CA LYS A 73 -6.05 -4.05 -12.99
C LYS A 73 -6.15 -3.20 -14.25
N ARG A 74 -7.19 -2.39 -14.39
CA ARG A 74 -7.33 -1.42 -15.48
C ARG A 74 -6.28 -0.33 -15.45
N LEU A 75 -5.43 -0.24 -14.42
CA LEU A 75 -4.23 0.60 -14.49
C LEU A 75 -3.18 0.04 -15.47
N SER A 76 -3.25 -1.24 -15.83
CA SER A 76 -2.33 -1.88 -16.79
C SER A 76 -2.89 -1.94 -18.21
N GLY A 77 -1.99 -2.06 -19.20
CA GLY A 77 -2.29 -2.00 -20.63
C GLY A 77 -3.35 -3.00 -21.09
N ASN A 78 -3.26 -4.24 -20.61
CA ASN A 78 -4.17 -5.33 -20.96
C ASN A 78 -5.17 -5.67 -19.84
N GLY A 79 -5.22 -4.89 -18.76
CA GLY A 79 -6.18 -5.12 -17.67
C GLY A 79 -5.90 -6.35 -16.80
N THR A 80 -4.67 -6.88 -16.76
CA THR A 80 -4.34 -8.10 -16.00
C THR A 80 -3.53 -7.85 -14.73
N MET A 81 -2.82 -6.73 -14.65
CA MET A 81 -1.87 -6.40 -13.59
C MET A 81 -2.30 -5.16 -12.81
N SER A 82 -2.04 -5.15 -11.51
CA SER A 82 -2.19 -4.02 -10.60
C SER A 82 -0.94 -3.86 -9.74
N CYS A 83 -0.84 -2.80 -8.95
CA CYS A 83 0.28 -2.62 -8.00
C CYS A 83 0.43 -3.86 -7.09
N ALA A 84 -0.70 -4.42 -6.63
CA ALA A 84 -0.75 -5.61 -5.79
C ALA A 84 -0.23 -6.90 -6.46
N SER A 85 0.02 -6.90 -7.78
CA SER A 85 0.60 -8.05 -8.48
C SER A 85 2.09 -8.23 -8.13
N CYS A 86 2.80 -7.11 -7.96
CA CYS A 86 4.20 -7.07 -7.53
C CYS A 86 4.36 -6.68 -6.05
N HIS A 87 3.37 -6.02 -5.44
CA HIS A 87 3.39 -5.63 -4.03
C HIS A 87 2.36 -6.46 -3.24
N GLN A 88 2.65 -7.74 -3.07
CA GLN A 88 1.71 -8.70 -2.50
C GLN A 88 1.72 -8.62 -0.98
N GLN A 89 0.56 -8.39 -0.36
CA GLN A 89 0.44 -8.24 1.10
C GLN A 89 0.99 -9.46 1.87
N ALA A 90 0.86 -10.67 1.33
CA ALA A 90 1.37 -11.90 1.94
C ALA A 90 2.91 -11.94 2.06
N PHE A 91 3.60 -11.15 1.25
CA PHE A 91 5.06 -11.00 1.24
C PHE A 91 5.45 -9.59 1.67
N ALA A 92 4.75 -9.04 2.67
CA ALA A 92 4.98 -7.69 3.19
C ALA A 92 5.01 -6.59 2.09
N PHE A 93 4.10 -6.69 1.12
CA PHE A 93 3.98 -5.76 0.00
C PHE A 93 5.21 -5.69 -0.92
N THR A 94 5.89 -6.82 -1.11
CA THR A 94 6.81 -7.07 -2.24
C THR A 94 6.37 -8.32 -3.03
N ASP A 95 7.18 -8.75 -3.99
CA ASP A 95 7.07 -10.02 -4.70
C ASP A 95 8.23 -10.95 -4.33
N THR A 96 8.13 -12.20 -4.81
CA THR A 96 9.10 -13.27 -4.55
C THR A 96 10.03 -13.53 -5.74
N SER A 97 10.05 -12.64 -6.73
CA SER A 97 10.88 -12.78 -7.93
C SER A 97 12.19 -12.02 -7.73
N LYS A 98 13.30 -12.54 -8.28
CA LYS A 98 14.57 -11.78 -8.27
C LYS A 98 14.42 -10.45 -9.05
N PHE A 99 13.72 -10.51 -10.17
CA PHE A 99 13.32 -9.36 -10.97
C PHE A 99 11.82 -9.46 -11.17
N SER A 100 11.09 -8.40 -10.85
CA SER A 100 9.63 -8.37 -10.99
C SER A 100 9.23 -8.65 -12.45
N ILE A 101 8.15 -9.40 -12.63
CA ILE A 101 7.68 -9.79 -13.96
C ILE A 101 6.55 -8.85 -14.38
N GLY A 102 6.74 -8.18 -15.52
CA GLY A 102 5.78 -7.26 -16.10
C GLY A 102 4.61 -7.94 -16.80
N ILE A 103 3.69 -7.10 -17.28
CA ILE A 103 2.44 -7.47 -17.95
C ILE A 103 2.64 -8.35 -19.19
N ASP A 104 3.77 -8.18 -19.88
CA ASP A 104 4.16 -8.94 -21.07
C ASP A 104 4.98 -10.21 -20.74
N GLY A 105 5.09 -10.57 -19.45
CA GLY A 105 5.86 -11.72 -18.98
C GLY A 105 7.38 -11.53 -19.02
N LEU A 106 7.84 -10.28 -19.23
CA LEU A 106 9.25 -9.93 -19.26
C LEU A 106 9.75 -9.54 -17.87
N PRO A 107 10.97 -9.94 -17.46
CA PRO A 107 11.55 -9.46 -16.23
C PRO A 107 11.95 -7.99 -16.35
N GLY A 108 11.68 -7.23 -15.29
CA GLY A 108 12.25 -5.92 -15.06
C GLY A 108 13.74 -6.02 -14.68
N LYS A 109 14.26 -4.95 -14.08
CA LYS A 109 15.68 -4.85 -13.70
C LYS A 109 15.94 -5.08 -12.21
N ARG A 110 14.92 -4.99 -11.37
CA ARG A 110 15.01 -5.10 -9.90
C ARG A 110 13.76 -5.79 -9.35
N GLN A 111 13.85 -6.31 -8.14
CA GLN A 111 12.69 -6.73 -7.36
C GLN A 111 11.86 -5.50 -6.96
N ALA A 112 10.56 -5.68 -6.81
CA ALA A 112 9.67 -4.71 -6.17
C ALA A 112 10.19 -4.36 -4.76
N MET A 113 10.21 -3.08 -4.42
CA MET A 113 10.49 -2.67 -3.05
C MET A 113 9.27 -2.94 -2.17
N VAL A 114 9.47 -3.05 -0.86
CA VAL A 114 8.36 -3.06 0.08
C VAL A 114 7.58 -1.74 0.05
N ALA A 115 6.26 -1.80 0.23
CA ALA A 115 5.36 -0.64 0.19
C ALA A 115 4.85 -0.19 1.57
N PHE A 116 5.39 -0.72 2.68
CA PHE A 116 5.06 -0.30 4.05
C PHE A 116 6.05 0.72 4.60
N ASN A 117 5.65 1.42 5.67
CA ASN A 117 6.45 2.42 6.41
C ASN A 117 7.04 3.54 5.54
N THR A 118 6.41 3.85 4.41
CA THR A 118 6.90 4.86 3.47
C THR A 118 6.90 6.28 4.05
N LEU A 119 6.10 6.54 5.10
CA LEU A 119 6.07 7.82 5.85
C LEU A 119 7.34 8.11 6.66
N TRP A 120 8.19 7.10 6.90
CA TRP A 120 9.45 7.26 7.64
C TRP A 120 10.68 7.33 6.74
N HIS A 121 10.49 7.37 5.42
CA HIS A 121 11.57 7.66 4.48
C HIS A 121 11.73 9.17 4.37
N SER A 122 12.95 9.68 4.59
CA SER A 122 13.30 11.08 4.33
C SER A 122 14.12 11.28 3.04
N ASN A 123 14.47 10.19 2.37
CA ASN A 123 15.10 10.20 1.04
C ASN A 123 14.10 9.93 -0.10
N GLU A 124 14.64 9.85 -1.32
CA GLU A 124 13.86 9.62 -2.54
C GLU A 124 13.39 8.15 -2.67
N PHE A 125 12.47 7.91 -3.60
CA PHE A 125 11.82 6.63 -3.88
C PHE A 125 12.47 5.88 -5.05
N PHE A 126 12.20 4.58 -5.14
CA PHE A 126 12.98 3.55 -5.83
C PHE A 126 14.35 3.23 -5.22
N TRP A 127 14.90 2.07 -5.60
CA TRP A 127 16.23 1.60 -5.20
C TRP A 127 17.35 2.61 -5.49
N ASP A 128 17.25 3.40 -6.56
CA ASP A 128 18.22 4.41 -6.96
C ASP A 128 17.85 5.84 -6.55
N GLY A 129 16.65 6.02 -5.97
CA GLY A 129 16.14 7.33 -5.57
C GLY A 129 15.69 8.21 -6.73
N ARG A 130 15.26 7.67 -7.87
CA ARG A 130 14.89 8.49 -9.04
C ARG A 130 13.57 9.25 -8.94
N ALA A 131 12.74 9.00 -7.93
CA ALA A 131 11.47 9.70 -7.73
C ALA A 131 11.50 10.48 -6.42
N HIS A 132 11.18 11.78 -6.46
CA HIS A 132 11.30 12.63 -5.28
C HIS A 132 10.19 12.33 -4.26
N LEU A 133 8.98 12.08 -4.76
CA LEU A 133 7.78 11.82 -3.95
C LEU A 133 7.18 10.44 -4.24
N LEU A 134 6.44 9.91 -3.26
CA LEU A 134 5.76 8.61 -3.40
C LEU A 134 4.68 8.67 -4.48
N ARG A 135 3.93 9.78 -4.56
CA ARG A 135 2.98 10.02 -5.65
C ARG A 135 3.64 9.98 -7.03
N GLU A 136 4.83 10.54 -7.19
CA GLU A 136 5.57 10.46 -8.47
C GLU A 136 5.98 9.02 -8.78
N GLN A 137 6.54 8.32 -7.79
CA GLN A 137 6.91 6.91 -7.92
C GLN A 137 5.70 6.07 -8.36
N SER A 138 4.50 6.34 -7.82
CA SER A 138 3.29 5.54 -8.11
C SER A 138 2.84 5.59 -9.58
N LEU A 139 3.18 6.65 -10.32
CA LEU A 139 2.81 6.81 -11.73
C LEU A 139 3.82 6.19 -12.71
N MET A 140 5.06 5.95 -12.28
CA MET A 140 6.11 5.41 -13.16
C MET A 140 5.85 3.94 -13.55
N PRO A 141 5.51 3.01 -12.64
CA PRO A 141 5.15 1.62 -12.96
C PRO A 141 4.02 1.47 -13.98
N ILE A 142 3.05 2.39 -13.95
CA ILE A 142 1.93 2.42 -14.90
C ILE A 142 2.46 2.53 -16.33
N GLN A 143 3.50 3.36 -16.52
CA GLN A 143 4.04 3.72 -17.83
C GLN A 143 5.21 2.85 -18.28
N ASP A 144 5.89 2.17 -17.36
CA ASP A 144 7.05 1.35 -17.71
C ASP A 144 6.62 0.13 -18.57
N PRO A 145 7.19 -0.06 -19.78
CA PRO A 145 6.86 -1.19 -20.65
C PRO A 145 7.27 -2.55 -20.09
N LEU A 146 8.17 -2.60 -19.10
CA LEU A 146 8.54 -3.82 -18.37
C LEU A 146 7.70 -4.04 -17.11
N GLU A 147 6.74 -3.16 -16.82
CA GLU A 147 5.83 -3.27 -15.68
C GLU A 147 4.38 -3.32 -16.18
N MET A 148 3.64 -2.20 -16.14
CA MET A 148 2.20 -2.19 -16.47
C MET A 148 1.89 -1.73 -17.90
N HIS A 149 2.89 -1.20 -18.62
CA HIS A 149 2.85 -0.86 -20.04
C HIS A 149 1.56 -0.12 -20.47
N GLU A 150 1.28 1.01 -19.83
CA GLU A 150 0.07 1.80 -20.07
C GLU A 150 0.34 3.31 -20.09
N THR A 151 -0.49 4.07 -20.79
CA THR A 151 -0.50 5.53 -20.76
C THR A 151 -1.45 6.07 -19.69
N LEU A 152 -1.03 7.14 -19.00
CA LEU A 152 -1.87 7.79 -17.99
C LEU A 152 -3.19 8.32 -18.58
N ASP A 153 -3.18 8.82 -19.82
CA ASP A 153 -4.38 9.29 -20.53
C ASP A 153 -5.40 8.16 -20.72
N ASN A 154 -4.95 6.96 -21.09
CA ASN A 154 -5.83 5.81 -21.25
C ASN A 154 -6.32 5.28 -19.89
N VAL A 155 -5.48 5.32 -18.84
CA VAL A 155 -5.94 5.03 -17.47
C VAL A 155 -7.08 5.97 -17.08
N VAL A 156 -6.91 7.28 -17.26
CA VAL A 156 -7.96 8.27 -16.97
C VAL A 156 -9.22 7.95 -17.78
N ALA A 157 -9.11 7.71 -19.09
CA ALA A 157 -10.26 7.36 -19.92
C ALA A 157 -10.99 6.09 -19.43
N LYS A 158 -10.26 5.05 -19.02
CA LYS A 158 -10.83 3.79 -18.49
C LYS A 158 -11.58 3.99 -17.17
N LEU A 159 -11.08 4.85 -16.29
CA LEU A 159 -11.69 5.11 -14.99
C LEU A 159 -12.83 6.13 -15.07
N SER A 160 -12.75 7.12 -15.97
CA SER A 160 -13.74 8.20 -16.12
C SER A 160 -15.09 7.75 -16.67
N VAL A 161 -15.22 6.52 -17.15
CA VAL A 161 -16.49 5.93 -17.59
C VAL A 161 -17.13 5.02 -16.53
N ASP A 162 -16.46 4.85 -15.39
CA ASP A 162 -16.91 3.99 -14.30
C ASP A 162 -17.51 4.83 -13.18
N GLN A 163 -18.81 4.64 -12.92
CA GLN A 163 -19.54 5.42 -11.93
C GLN A 163 -18.99 5.19 -10.51
N ASP A 164 -18.52 3.99 -10.19
CA ASP A 164 -17.96 3.72 -8.87
C ASP A 164 -16.68 4.54 -8.67
N TYR A 165 -15.83 4.66 -9.69
CA TYR A 165 -14.65 5.52 -9.59
C TYR A 165 -15.01 7.00 -9.51
N ILE A 166 -15.90 7.50 -10.36
CA ILE A 166 -16.37 8.88 -10.30
C ILE A 166 -16.83 9.22 -8.87
N ASP A 167 -17.66 8.37 -8.29
CA ASP A 167 -18.15 8.56 -6.93
C ASP A 167 -17.02 8.55 -5.89
N GLN A 168 -16.02 7.68 -6.02
CA GLN A 168 -14.88 7.64 -5.10
C GLN A 168 -13.97 8.88 -5.24
N PHE A 169 -13.78 9.41 -6.45
CA PHE A 169 -13.06 10.67 -6.66
C PHE A 169 -13.82 11.86 -6.07
N ILE A 170 -15.15 11.89 -6.16
CA ILE A 170 -15.97 12.89 -5.46
C ILE A 170 -15.80 12.75 -3.94
N ARG A 171 -15.85 11.52 -3.39
CA ARG A 171 -15.64 11.30 -1.95
C ARG A 171 -14.26 11.75 -1.47
N ALA A 172 -13.21 11.46 -2.24
CA ALA A 172 -11.84 11.77 -1.83
C ALA A 172 -11.45 13.25 -2.05
N PHE A 173 -11.85 13.84 -3.18
CA PHE A 173 -11.35 15.13 -3.64
C PHE A 173 -12.43 16.18 -3.93
N GLY A 174 -13.71 15.86 -3.66
CA GLY A 174 -14.84 16.77 -3.86
C GLY A 174 -15.13 17.07 -5.34
N SER A 175 -14.62 16.25 -6.25
CA SER A 175 -14.76 16.44 -7.70
C SER A 175 -14.75 15.10 -8.42
N ASP A 176 -15.57 15.00 -9.46
CA ASP A 176 -15.67 13.87 -10.39
C ASP A 176 -14.48 13.76 -11.36
N ALA A 177 -13.66 14.82 -11.48
CA ALA A 177 -12.55 14.82 -12.42
C ALA A 177 -11.45 13.83 -11.96
N ILE A 178 -11.23 12.82 -12.78
CA ILE A 178 -10.15 11.85 -12.62
C ILE A 178 -8.94 12.38 -13.39
N THR A 179 -7.81 12.52 -12.71
CA THR A 179 -6.55 13.03 -13.30
C THR A 179 -5.39 12.18 -12.80
N PRO A 180 -4.24 12.15 -13.52
CA PRO A 180 -3.07 11.43 -13.04
C PRO A 180 -2.61 11.92 -11.66
N GLU A 181 -2.70 13.22 -11.40
CA GLU A 181 -2.40 13.82 -10.09
C GLU A 181 -3.28 13.23 -8.98
N ARG A 182 -4.61 13.20 -9.17
CA ARG A 182 -5.52 12.65 -8.14
C ARG A 182 -5.38 11.14 -7.97
N ILE A 183 -5.03 10.42 -9.03
CA ILE A 183 -4.67 8.99 -8.94
C ILE A 183 -3.42 8.84 -8.06
N ALA A 184 -2.38 9.64 -8.32
CA ALA A 184 -1.13 9.60 -7.57
C ALA A 184 -1.31 9.99 -6.09
N LEU A 185 -2.09 11.03 -5.81
CA LEU A 185 -2.43 11.47 -4.45
C LEU A 185 -3.17 10.38 -3.68
N ALA A 186 -4.17 9.74 -4.29
CA ALA A 186 -4.91 8.65 -3.65
C ALA A 186 -4.00 7.45 -3.38
N LEU A 187 -3.20 7.02 -4.36
CA LEU A 187 -2.23 5.93 -4.19
C LEU A 187 -1.23 6.23 -3.08
N GLU A 188 -0.70 7.46 -3.00
CA GLU A 188 0.18 7.91 -1.93
C GLU A 188 -0.49 7.81 -0.56
N GLN A 189 -1.75 8.26 -0.42
CA GLN A 189 -2.46 8.13 0.86
C GLN A 189 -2.59 6.67 1.30
N PHE A 190 -2.95 5.77 0.37
CA PHE A 190 -3.04 4.36 0.71
C PHE A 190 -1.68 3.77 1.10
N MET A 191 -0.62 4.01 0.32
CA MET A 191 0.70 3.48 0.63
C MET A 191 1.28 4.05 1.94
N HIS A 192 0.98 5.30 2.29
CA HIS A 192 1.30 5.87 3.59
C HIS A 192 0.51 5.24 4.75
N SER A 193 -0.69 4.71 4.49
CA SER A 193 -1.48 4.00 5.49
C SER A 193 -0.94 2.60 5.83
N ILE A 194 -0.04 2.05 5.00
CA ILE A 194 0.54 0.72 5.22
C ILE A 194 1.67 0.84 6.25
N VAL A 195 1.34 0.64 7.52
CA VAL A 195 2.31 0.70 8.62
C VAL A 195 2.58 -0.69 9.20
N SER A 196 3.86 -1.04 9.29
CA SER A 196 4.36 -2.21 10.00
C SER A 196 5.00 -1.78 11.32
N TYR A 197 4.31 -2.11 12.41
CA TYR A 197 4.70 -1.85 13.79
C TYR A 197 4.28 -3.03 14.67
N ASN A 198 4.63 -3.00 15.96
CA ASN A 198 4.28 -4.01 16.96
C ASN A 198 4.89 -5.41 16.70
N SER A 199 6.08 -5.45 16.08
CA SER A 199 6.90 -6.66 16.07
C SER A 199 7.35 -7.04 17.48
N LYS A 200 7.88 -8.26 17.66
CA LYS A 200 8.49 -8.66 18.95
C LYS A 200 9.62 -7.72 19.36
N TYR A 201 10.39 -7.19 18.40
CA TYR A 201 11.43 -6.22 18.69
C TYR A 201 10.85 -4.89 19.18
N ASP A 202 9.75 -4.42 18.60
CA ASP A 202 9.04 -3.22 19.08
C ASP A 202 8.52 -3.43 20.52
N GLN A 203 7.91 -4.58 20.80
CA GLN A 203 7.44 -4.92 22.14
C GLN A 203 8.60 -5.05 23.15
N PHE A 204 9.75 -5.56 22.73
CA PHE A 204 10.96 -5.60 23.56
C PHE A 204 11.44 -4.18 23.91
N LEU A 205 11.50 -3.28 22.93
CA LEU A 205 11.85 -1.87 23.18
C LEU A 205 10.85 -1.19 24.13
N ALA A 206 9.57 -1.56 24.07
CA ALA A 206 8.52 -1.07 24.97
C ALA A 206 8.51 -1.74 26.35
N GLY A 207 9.41 -2.70 26.62
CA GLY A 207 9.45 -3.47 27.87
C GLY A 207 8.28 -4.46 28.03
N GLN A 208 7.60 -4.81 26.94
CA GLN A 208 6.42 -5.68 26.90
C GLN A 208 6.74 -7.12 26.46
N ALA A 209 7.93 -7.37 25.94
CA ALA A 209 8.41 -8.70 25.55
C ALA A 209 9.88 -8.90 25.92
N GLU A 210 10.28 -10.16 26.09
CA GLU A 210 11.67 -10.55 26.23
C GLU A 210 12.18 -11.20 24.95
N LEU A 211 13.41 -10.88 24.57
CA LEU A 211 14.11 -11.61 23.51
C LEU A 211 14.60 -12.96 24.07
N THR A 212 14.51 -14.00 23.24
CA THR A 212 15.19 -15.25 23.51
C THR A 212 16.69 -15.03 23.55
N LEU A 213 17.43 -15.95 24.19
CA LEU A 213 18.90 -15.89 24.22
C LEU A 213 19.53 -15.82 22.81
N SER A 214 18.88 -16.40 21.80
CA SER A 214 19.39 -16.34 20.42
C SER A 214 19.13 -14.99 19.75
N GLU A 215 17.93 -14.42 19.92
CA GLU A 215 17.59 -13.10 19.39
C GLU A 215 18.43 -12.01 20.06
N GLU A 216 18.68 -12.12 21.37
CA GLU A 216 19.50 -11.16 22.11
C GLU A 216 20.96 -11.18 21.64
N ARG A 217 21.55 -12.36 21.47
CA ARG A 217 22.89 -12.48 20.86
C ARG A 217 22.93 -11.90 19.45
N GLY A 218 21.88 -12.11 18.66
CA GLY A 218 21.76 -11.53 17.32
C GLY A 218 21.68 -10.00 17.35
N ARG A 219 20.93 -9.44 18.29
CA ARG A 219 20.82 -8.00 18.53
C ARG A 219 22.16 -7.39 18.92
N GLU A 220 22.86 -8.00 19.87
CA GLU A 220 24.20 -7.57 20.30
C GLU A 220 25.18 -7.59 19.12
N LEU A 221 25.22 -8.69 18.35
CA LEU A 221 26.06 -8.81 17.16
C LEU A 221 25.74 -7.71 16.14
N PHE A 222 24.45 -7.46 15.87
CA PHE A 222 23.99 -6.51 14.86
C PHE A 222 24.37 -5.06 15.17
N PHE A 223 24.28 -4.65 16.44
CA PHE A 223 24.53 -3.26 16.86
C PHE A 223 25.94 -2.98 17.37
N THR A 224 26.73 -4.01 17.65
CA THR A 224 28.12 -3.83 18.10
C THR A 224 29.01 -3.50 16.90
N GLU A 225 29.89 -2.51 17.07
CA GLU A 225 30.83 -2.08 16.02
C GLU A 225 31.82 -3.20 15.65
N TYR A 226 32.22 -3.23 14.39
CA TYR A 226 33.29 -4.10 13.93
C TYR A 226 34.64 -3.50 14.34
N ASN A 227 35.46 -4.26 15.05
CA ASN A 227 36.77 -3.81 15.52
C ASN A 227 37.89 -4.81 15.17
N PRO A 228 38.66 -4.57 14.11
CA PRO A 228 39.69 -5.52 13.67
C PRO A 228 40.82 -5.73 14.69
N PHE A 229 40.99 -4.83 15.66
CA PHE A 229 42.01 -4.92 16.71
C PHE A 229 41.55 -5.72 17.94
N PHE A 230 40.23 -5.88 18.12
CA PHE A 230 39.64 -6.66 19.21
C PHE A 230 38.53 -7.58 18.68
N PRO A 231 38.87 -8.67 17.97
CA PRO A 231 37.89 -9.56 17.33
C PRO A 231 36.89 -10.18 18.32
N GLU A 232 37.35 -10.50 19.52
CA GLU A 232 36.52 -11.10 20.59
C GLU A 232 35.46 -10.13 21.15
N LEU A 233 35.60 -8.82 20.91
CA LEU A 233 34.65 -7.78 21.31
C LEU A 233 33.93 -7.16 20.11
N SER A 234 34.14 -7.70 18.89
CA SER A 234 33.58 -7.15 17.66
C SER A 234 32.17 -7.64 17.39
N GLY A 235 31.36 -6.74 16.84
CA GLY A 235 30.09 -7.10 16.21
C GLY A 235 30.16 -7.11 14.69
N ALA A 236 28.98 -7.05 14.07
CA ALA A 236 28.78 -7.01 12.63
C ALA A 236 28.59 -5.59 12.07
N ASP A 237 28.46 -4.56 12.93
CA ASP A 237 28.32 -3.14 12.56
C ASP A 237 27.15 -2.82 11.62
N CYS A 238 26.12 -3.68 11.60
CA CYS A 238 24.96 -3.52 10.72
C CYS A 238 24.17 -2.25 11.04
N GLY A 239 24.13 -1.87 12.32
CA GLY A 239 23.42 -0.69 12.83
C GLY A 239 23.92 0.63 12.25
N HIS A 240 25.12 0.71 11.67
CA HIS A 240 25.58 1.94 11.01
C HIS A 240 24.70 2.30 9.81
N CYS A 241 24.20 1.28 9.11
CA CYS A 241 23.36 1.44 7.93
C CYS A 241 21.88 1.18 8.23
N HIS A 242 21.60 0.16 9.02
CA HIS A 242 20.24 -0.30 9.30
C HIS A 242 19.88 -0.06 10.76
N SER A 243 19.59 1.18 11.11
CA SER A 243 19.23 1.56 12.49
C SER A 243 17.99 2.45 12.55
N GLY A 244 17.77 3.11 13.69
CA GLY A 244 16.55 3.84 13.96
C GLY A 244 15.33 2.95 14.04
N SER A 245 14.17 3.58 14.14
CA SER A 245 12.90 2.86 14.26
C SER A 245 12.52 2.11 12.99
N ASN A 246 13.02 2.48 11.81
CA ASN A 246 12.69 1.80 10.55
C ASN A 246 13.81 0.89 10.02
N PHE A 247 14.91 0.68 10.76
CA PHE A 247 16.06 -0.15 10.34
C PHE A 247 16.67 0.24 8.98
N GLU A 248 16.83 1.55 8.78
CA GLU A 248 17.51 2.16 7.64
C GLU A 248 18.07 3.54 8.07
N ASN A 249 18.78 4.24 7.18
CA ASN A 249 19.43 5.51 7.51
C ASN A 249 19.24 6.60 6.45
N ASP A 250 18.27 6.44 5.55
CA ASP A 250 17.92 7.32 4.46
C ASP A 250 19.08 7.66 3.49
N ARG A 251 20.16 6.89 3.51
CA ARG A 251 21.32 7.10 2.62
C ARG A 251 21.30 6.15 1.43
N TYR A 252 22.17 6.48 0.48
CA TYR A 252 22.52 5.61 -0.64
C TYR A 252 23.93 5.08 -0.42
N MET A 253 24.09 3.77 -0.48
CA MET A 253 25.36 3.10 -0.17
C MET A 253 25.63 1.97 -1.16
N ASN A 254 26.91 1.67 -1.34
CA ASN A 254 27.39 0.55 -2.13
C ASN A 254 28.00 -0.46 -1.14
N ASN A 255 27.51 -1.71 -1.17
CA ASN A 255 27.94 -2.78 -0.27
C ASN A 255 29.15 -3.58 -0.81
N GLY A 256 29.69 -3.21 -1.97
CA GLY A 256 30.90 -3.79 -2.54
C GLY A 256 30.74 -5.20 -3.12
N LEU A 257 29.51 -5.65 -3.41
CA LEU A 257 29.27 -6.97 -3.99
C LEU A 257 29.82 -7.12 -5.40
N ASP A 258 29.62 -6.11 -6.24
CA ASP A 258 30.07 -6.11 -7.63
C ASP A 258 31.40 -5.39 -7.78
N THR A 259 32.28 -5.94 -8.63
CA THR A 259 33.46 -5.21 -9.12
C THR A 259 33.07 -4.23 -10.23
N ASP A 260 33.86 -3.17 -10.45
CA ASP A 260 33.60 -2.21 -11.54
C ASP A 260 33.46 -2.87 -12.92
N GLY A 261 34.18 -3.97 -13.17
CA GLY A 261 34.14 -4.70 -14.44
C GLY A 261 32.94 -5.64 -14.60
N SER A 262 32.24 -5.98 -13.51
CA SER A 262 31.09 -6.89 -13.50
C SER A 262 29.75 -6.18 -13.22
N MET A 263 29.79 -4.89 -12.89
CA MET A 263 28.61 -4.11 -12.50
C MET A 263 27.67 -3.90 -13.70
N LEU A 264 26.50 -4.54 -13.64
CA LEU A 264 25.46 -4.44 -14.66
C LEU A 264 24.44 -3.33 -14.35
N ASP A 265 24.27 -3.01 -13.07
CA ASP A 265 23.39 -1.94 -12.60
C ASP A 265 24.22 -0.89 -11.87
N ILE A 266 24.37 0.29 -12.48
CA ILE A 266 25.14 1.40 -11.93
C ILE A 266 24.38 2.16 -10.81
N GLY A 267 23.14 1.75 -10.51
CA GLY A 267 22.36 2.28 -9.39
C GLY A 267 22.10 3.77 -9.50
N ARG A 268 22.34 4.50 -8.41
CA ARG A 268 22.09 5.94 -8.29
C ARG A 268 22.89 6.80 -9.28
N GLU A 269 24.04 6.34 -9.78
CA GLU A 269 24.76 7.06 -10.84
C GLU A 269 23.89 7.31 -12.09
N ALA A 270 22.99 6.38 -12.43
CA ALA A 270 22.07 6.57 -13.56
C ALA A 270 21.11 7.76 -13.36
N VAL A 271 20.88 8.16 -12.10
CA VAL A 271 20.02 9.28 -11.72
C VAL A 271 20.82 10.57 -11.60
N THR A 272 21.98 10.52 -10.95
CA THR A 272 22.76 11.71 -10.59
C THR A 272 23.81 12.11 -11.62
N GLY A 273 24.24 11.17 -12.47
CA GLY A 273 25.39 11.33 -13.37
C GLY A 273 26.74 11.45 -12.66
N ASN A 274 26.79 11.28 -11.34
CA ASN A 274 28.00 11.38 -10.55
C ASN A 274 28.69 10.00 -10.44
N PRO A 275 29.93 9.84 -10.94
CA PRO A 275 30.66 8.57 -10.81
C PRO A 275 30.85 8.11 -9.36
N GLY A 276 30.84 9.04 -8.40
CA GLY A 276 30.89 8.72 -6.98
C GLY A 276 29.64 8.03 -6.42
N ASP A 277 28.54 7.97 -7.18
CA ASP A 277 27.31 7.26 -6.84
C ASP A 277 27.17 5.90 -7.53
N ARG A 278 28.22 5.45 -8.22
CA ARG A 278 28.25 4.17 -8.93
C ARG A 278 27.98 3.00 -7.98
N GLY A 279 26.97 2.21 -8.32
CA GLY A 279 26.55 1.04 -7.54
C GLY A 279 25.97 1.39 -6.17
N LYS A 280 25.63 2.66 -5.91
CA LYS A 280 24.92 3.03 -4.69
C LYS A 280 23.42 2.79 -4.87
N PHE A 281 22.83 2.21 -3.84
CA PHE A 281 21.40 2.00 -3.72
C PHE A 281 20.91 2.50 -2.38
N LYS A 282 19.62 2.82 -2.31
CA LYS A 282 18.94 3.18 -1.07
C LYS A 282 19.15 2.05 -0.06
N VAL A 283 19.58 2.42 1.15
CA VAL A 283 19.57 1.50 2.28
C VAL A 283 18.11 1.25 2.65
N THR A 284 17.62 0.05 2.43
CA THR A 284 16.22 -0.30 2.68
C THR A 284 15.99 -0.77 4.11
N THR A 285 14.76 -0.59 4.59
CA THR A 285 14.31 -1.11 5.89
C THR A 285 14.53 -2.62 6.00
N LEU A 286 14.99 -3.08 7.17
CA LEU A 286 15.02 -4.52 7.52
C LEU A 286 13.75 -4.98 8.24
N ARG A 287 12.74 -4.12 8.43
CA ARG A 287 11.46 -4.56 8.98
C ARG A 287 10.82 -5.57 8.03
N ASN A 288 10.18 -6.60 8.60
CA ASN A 288 9.60 -7.73 7.86
C ASN A 288 10.58 -8.47 6.93
N ILE A 289 11.90 -8.35 7.12
CA ILE A 289 12.85 -8.92 6.15
C ILE A 289 12.58 -10.42 5.92
N GLU A 290 12.23 -11.17 6.97
CA GLU A 290 11.82 -12.59 6.93
C GLU A 290 10.77 -12.94 5.85
N HIS A 291 9.94 -11.98 5.43
CA HIS A 291 8.86 -12.16 4.47
C HIS A 291 9.14 -11.60 3.07
N THR A 292 10.34 -11.04 2.83
CA THR A 292 10.64 -10.22 1.65
C THR A 292 11.73 -10.81 0.75
N TYR A 293 11.98 -12.11 0.88
CA TYR A 293 12.90 -12.83 -0.01
C TYR A 293 12.44 -12.76 -1.48
N PRO A 294 13.35 -12.89 -2.46
CA PRO A 294 14.81 -13.01 -2.32
C PRO A 294 15.47 -11.69 -1.90
N TYR A 295 16.75 -11.75 -1.51
CA TYR A 295 17.55 -10.56 -1.24
C TYR A 295 18.72 -10.53 -2.22
N MET A 296 19.06 -9.33 -2.71
CA MET A 296 20.19 -9.06 -3.61
C MET A 296 20.25 -10.00 -4.83
#